data_AF-A0A2E9W8C9-F1
#
_entry.id   AF-A0A2E9W8C9-F1
#
_cell.length_a   1.000
_cell.length_b   1.000
_cell.length_c   1.000
_cell.angle_alpha   90.00
_cell.angle_beta   90.00
_cell.angle_gamma   90.00
#
_symmetry.space_group_name_H-M   'P 1'
#
loop_
_entity.id
_entity.type
_entity.pdbx_description
1 polymer ?
#
loop_
_entity_poly.entity_id
_entity_poly.type
_entity_poly.pdbx_seq_one_letter_code
_entity_poly.pdbx_strand_id
1 'polypeptide(L)'
;MYIKNITLIGLLFSSTILAASGAHAQTQEEPEKWAPHIDLEGKAGTDRNLGETDLFIPLWQDDDTLSFGSIRARMDDNNSHEGNFGLGIRQMLDTGWNIGGYGYFDRRHSPYGNKFNQVTIGVEALSMDWDFRANGYVPIGTTSYMEDSLSTVDFSGASIMYTQ
;
A
#
# COMPACT_ATOMS: atom_id res chain seq x y z
N MET A 1 4.22 -27.14 -41.95
CA MET A 1 2.85 -26.74 -41.51
C MET A 1 3.05 -25.60 -40.51
N TYR A 2 2.73 -24.38 -40.93
CA TYR A 2 3.14 -23.13 -40.28
C TYR A 2 2.23 -22.76 -39.11
N ILE A 3 2.85 -22.29 -38.03
CA ILE A 3 2.28 -21.70 -36.80
C ILE A 3 1.62 -20.35 -37.14
N LYS A 4 0.46 -20.06 -36.57
CA LYS A 4 -0.11 -18.71 -36.54
C LYS A 4 -0.26 -18.24 -35.10
N ASN A 5 0.58 -17.28 -34.73
CA ASN A 5 0.51 -16.51 -33.49
C ASN A 5 -0.70 -15.57 -33.54
N ILE A 6 -1.50 -15.57 -32.47
CA ILE A 6 -2.62 -14.64 -32.28
C ILE A 6 -2.10 -13.49 -31.43
N THR A 7 -1.92 -12.33 -32.06
CA THR A 7 -1.54 -11.08 -31.39
C THR A 7 -2.82 -10.35 -30.98
N LEU A 8 -3.03 -10.16 -29.68
CA LEU A 8 -4.15 -9.39 -29.14
C LEU A 8 -3.73 -7.90 -29.04
N ILE A 9 -4.37 -7.04 -29.82
CA ILE A 9 -4.14 -5.59 -29.83
C ILE A 9 -5.13 -4.94 -28.85
N GLY A 10 -4.61 -4.37 -27.75
CA GLY A 10 -5.40 -3.56 -26.81
C GLY A 10 -5.62 -2.15 -27.36
N LEU A 11 -6.88 -1.71 -27.42
CA LEU A 11 -7.30 -0.36 -27.80
C LEU A 11 -7.42 0.52 -26.55
N LEU A 12 -6.57 1.55 -26.44
CA LEU A 12 -6.71 2.64 -25.47
C LEU A 12 -7.58 3.74 -26.08
N PHE A 13 -8.74 4.02 -25.49
CA PHE A 13 -9.56 5.18 -25.84
C PHE A 13 -9.11 6.39 -25.02
N SER A 14 -8.47 7.37 -25.66
CA SER A 14 -8.20 8.68 -25.08
C SER A 14 -9.27 9.66 -25.57
N SER A 15 -10.05 10.23 -24.65
CA SER A 15 -11.07 11.23 -24.95
C SER A 15 -10.52 12.61 -24.61
N THR A 16 -10.22 13.43 -25.61
CA THR A 16 -9.83 14.83 -25.42
C THR A 16 -11.05 15.73 -25.48
N ILE A 17 -11.31 16.47 -24.39
CA ILE A 17 -12.31 17.53 -24.32
C ILE A 17 -11.59 18.87 -24.59
N LEU A 18 -12.04 19.60 -25.60
CA LEU A 18 -11.52 20.93 -25.95
C LEU A 18 -12.40 21.99 -25.27
N ALA A 19 -11.86 22.68 -24.25
CA ALA A 19 -12.56 23.78 -23.57
C ALA A 19 -12.11 25.13 -24.16
N ALA A 20 -13.10 26.00 -24.45
CA ALA A 20 -12.88 27.35 -24.96
C ALA A 20 -12.34 28.28 -23.85
N SER A 21 -11.29 29.04 -24.14
CA SER A 21 -10.66 29.97 -23.20
C SER A 21 -11.49 31.23 -23.00
N GLY A 22 -12.13 31.37 -21.83
CA GLY A 22 -12.57 32.65 -21.30
C GLY A 22 -11.41 33.35 -20.59
N ALA A 23 -11.21 34.64 -20.86
CA ALA A 23 -10.22 35.44 -20.14
C ALA A 23 -10.64 35.59 -18.66
N HIS A 24 -9.91 34.93 -17.76
CA HIS A 24 -10.04 35.12 -16.32
C HIS A 24 -8.95 36.07 -15.82
N ALA A 25 -9.35 36.99 -14.94
CA ALA A 25 -8.43 37.81 -14.17
C ALA A 25 -7.50 36.90 -13.36
N GLN A 26 -6.19 37.14 -13.44
CA GLN A 26 -5.18 36.39 -12.71
C GLN A 26 -5.29 36.70 -11.22
N THR A 27 -6.18 35.96 -10.54
CA THR A 27 -6.15 35.81 -9.09
C THR A 27 -4.83 35.11 -8.78
N GLN A 28 -4.08 35.55 -7.76
CA GLN A 28 -2.93 34.80 -7.28
C GLN A 28 -3.44 33.40 -6.92
N GLU A 29 -3.06 32.41 -7.71
CA GLU A 29 -3.40 31.01 -7.46
C GLU A 29 -2.74 30.65 -6.13
N GLU A 30 -3.54 30.50 -5.06
CA GLU A 30 -3.05 29.79 -3.88
C GLU A 30 -2.53 28.43 -4.36
N PRO A 31 -1.39 27.96 -3.84
CA PRO A 31 -0.85 26.67 -4.24
C PRO A 31 -1.93 25.61 -4.14
N GLU A 32 -2.11 24.82 -5.21
CA GLU A 32 -3.17 23.83 -5.28
C GLU A 32 -3.04 22.84 -4.12
N LYS A 33 -3.94 22.95 -3.15
CA LYS A 33 -3.96 22.07 -1.97
C LYS A 33 -4.35 20.66 -2.39
N TRP A 34 -3.83 19.66 -1.70
CA TRP A 34 -4.13 18.26 -1.98
C TRP A 34 -5.61 17.99 -1.79
N ALA A 35 -6.24 17.36 -2.78
CA ALA A 35 -7.61 16.90 -2.67
C ALA A 35 -7.65 15.44 -2.16
N PRO A 36 -8.71 15.06 -1.42
CA PRO A 36 -8.97 13.64 -1.17
C PRO A 36 -9.14 12.91 -2.50
N HIS A 37 -8.49 11.76 -2.64
CA HIS A 37 -8.58 10.94 -3.85
C HIS A 37 -8.64 9.46 -3.47
N ILE A 38 -9.13 8.68 -4.41
CA ILE A 38 -9.21 7.23 -4.31
C ILE A 38 -8.42 6.63 -5.47
N ASP A 39 -7.46 5.79 -5.14
CA ASP A 39 -6.66 5.05 -6.09
C ASP A 39 -7.13 3.60 -6.14
N LEU A 40 -7.33 3.10 -7.35
CA LEU A 40 -7.72 1.72 -7.61
C LEU A 40 -6.63 1.05 -8.43
N GLU A 41 -6.03 0.01 -7.88
CA GLU A 41 -5.00 -0.78 -8.55
C GLU A 41 -5.48 -2.22 -8.73
N GLY A 42 -5.35 -2.75 -9.95
CA GLY A 42 -5.66 -4.13 -10.28
C GLY A 42 -4.46 -4.80 -10.93
N LYS A 43 -4.01 -5.92 -10.37
CA LYS A 43 -2.95 -6.75 -10.94
C LYS A 43 -3.53 -8.10 -11.35
N ALA A 44 -3.67 -8.31 -12.67
CA ALA A 44 -4.05 -9.60 -13.23
C ALA A 44 -2.79 -10.47 -13.42
N GLY A 45 -2.77 -11.64 -12.78
CA GLY A 45 -1.64 -12.58 -12.82
C GLY A 45 -2.11 -14.00 -13.14
N THR A 46 -1.19 -14.84 -13.64
CA THR A 46 -1.50 -16.21 -14.06
C THR A 46 -1.94 -17.12 -12.90
N ASP A 47 -1.39 -16.90 -11.70
CA ASP A 47 -1.68 -17.69 -10.51
C ASP A 47 -2.61 -16.97 -9.50
N ARG A 48 -2.81 -15.66 -9.66
CA ARG A 48 -3.55 -14.83 -8.70
C ARG A 48 -3.92 -13.46 -9.26
N ASN A 49 -5.16 -13.01 -9.04
CA ASN A 49 -5.54 -11.62 -9.23
C ASN A 49 -5.54 -10.88 -7.90
N LEU A 50 -5.10 -9.62 -7.93
CA LEU A 50 -5.09 -8.75 -6.77
C LEU A 50 -5.81 -7.45 -7.09
N GLY A 51 -6.74 -7.08 -6.22
CA GLY A 51 -7.34 -5.76 -6.19
C GLY A 51 -6.85 -4.98 -4.97
N GLU A 52 -6.47 -3.74 -5.18
CA GLU A 52 -6.09 -2.79 -4.13
C GLU A 52 -6.87 -1.49 -4.30
N THR A 53 -7.32 -0.94 -3.20
CA THR A 53 -8.01 0.35 -3.12
C THR A 53 -7.34 1.17 -2.03
N ASP A 54 -6.87 2.37 -2.34
CA ASP A 54 -6.29 3.31 -1.39
C ASP A 54 -7.12 4.59 -1.37
N LEU A 55 -7.56 5.00 -0.19
CA LEU A 55 -8.29 6.24 0.03
C LEU A 55 -7.36 7.20 0.77
N PHE A 56 -6.91 8.23 0.07
CA PHE A 56 -6.11 9.31 0.63
C PHE A 56 -7.00 10.46 1.08
N ILE A 57 -6.84 10.89 2.33
CA ILE A 57 -7.61 11.96 2.93
C ILE A 57 -6.64 13.00 3.52
N PRO A 58 -6.55 14.20 2.95
CA PRO A 58 -5.84 15.29 3.60
C PRO A 58 -6.65 15.72 4.84
N LEU A 59 -6.06 15.56 6.02
CA LEU A 59 -6.70 15.90 7.29
C LEU A 59 -6.49 17.37 7.63
N TRP A 60 -5.29 17.87 7.38
CA TRP A 60 -4.91 19.26 7.62
C TRP A 60 -3.79 19.68 6.68
N GLN A 61 -3.87 20.90 6.16
CA GLN A 61 -2.97 21.43 5.15
C GLN A 61 -2.75 22.94 5.33
N ASP A 62 -1.48 23.31 5.38
CA ASP A 62 -0.97 24.68 5.26
C ASP A 62 -0.08 24.78 4.01
N ASP A 63 0.59 25.91 3.80
CA ASP A 63 1.40 26.19 2.60
C ASP A 63 2.58 25.22 2.42
N ASP A 64 3.13 24.71 3.53
CA ASP A 64 4.32 23.86 3.54
C ASP A 64 4.10 22.52 4.26
N THR A 65 2.94 22.28 4.86
CA THR A 65 2.73 21.10 5.71
C THR A 65 1.39 20.42 5.42
N LEU A 66 1.43 19.11 5.23
CA LEU A 66 0.28 18.25 4.96
C LEU A 66 0.25 17.09 5.95
N SER A 67 -0.79 17.04 6.76
CA SER A 67 -1.17 15.85 7.53
C SER A 67 -2.25 15.08 6.79
N PHE A 68 -2.07 13.79 6.61
CA PHE A 68 -2.97 12.94 5.84
C PHE A 68 -3.27 11.63 6.55
N GLY A 69 -4.44 11.08 6.23
CA GLY A 69 -4.81 9.72 6.52
C GLY A 69 -4.89 8.91 5.24
N SER A 70 -4.54 7.64 5.32
CA SER A 70 -4.72 6.67 4.24
C SER A 70 -5.48 5.46 4.78
N ILE A 71 -6.50 5.03 4.05
CA ILE A 71 -7.15 3.75 4.27
C ILE A 71 -6.93 2.93 3.02
N ARG A 72 -6.24 1.81 3.16
CA ARG A 72 -6.02 0.88 2.08
C ARG A 72 -6.72 -0.45 2.37
N ALA A 73 -7.23 -1.06 1.32
CA ALA A 73 -7.90 -2.34 1.34
C ALA A 73 -7.36 -3.18 0.19
N ARG A 74 -6.93 -4.39 0.50
CA ARG A 74 -6.43 -5.35 -0.49
C ARG A 74 -7.26 -6.63 -0.44
N MET A 75 -7.71 -7.03 -1.62
CA MET A 75 -8.50 -8.23 -1.86
C MET A 75 -7.76 -9.16 -2.83
N ASP A 76 -7.84 -10.44 -2.53
CA ASP A 76 -7.18 -11.52 -3.28
C ASP A 76 -8.19 -12.66 -3.46
N ASP A 77 -8.17 -13.30 -4.63
CA ASP A 77 -9.08 -14.38 -5.02
C ASP A 77 -9.05 -15.59 -4.06
N ASN A 78 -8.00 -15.73 -3.25
CA ASN A 78 -7.86 -16.81 -2.27
C ASN A 78 -8.49 -16.50 -0.89
N ASN A 79 -9.50 -15.64 -0.85
CA ASN A 79 -10.29 -15.25 0.34
C ASN A 79 -9.49 -14.56 1.46
N SER A 80 -8.32 -14.00 1.14
CA SER A 80 -7.51 -13.20 2.07
C SER A 80 -7.90 -11.73 1.94
N HIS A 81 -8.33 -11.12 3.04
CA HIS A 81 -8.65 -9.69 3.10
C HIS A 81 -7.68 -8.99 4.05
N GLU A 82 -7.09 -7.91 3.58
CA GLU A 82 -6.18 -7.09 4.36
C GLU A 82 -6.66 -5.65 4.34
N GLY A 83 -6.78 -5.06 5.53
CA GLY A 83 -7.10 -3.66 5.69
C GLY A 83 -5.97 -2.97 6.44
N ASN A 84 -5.55 -1.82 5.93
CA ASN A 84 -4.51 -1.00 6.51
C ASN A 84 -5.01 0.42 6.70
N PHE A 85 -4.75 0.95 7.88
CA PHE A 85 -5.04 2.33 8.23
C PHE A 85 -3.74 3.02 8.57
N GLY A 86 -3.48 4.15 7.92
CA GLY A 86 -2.29 4.93 8.14
C GLY A 86 -2.55 6.40 8.36
N LEU A 87 -1.59 7.02 9.04
CA LEU A 87 -1.51 8.45 9.24
C LEU A 87 -0.09 8.90 8.90
N GLY A 88 0.02 10.06 8.27
CA GLY A 88 1.31 10.63 7.92
C GLY A 88 1.30 12.14 7.99
N ILE A 89 2.51 12.69 8.08
CA ILE A 89 2.78 14.11 7.97
C ILE A 89 3.91 14.31 6.96
N ARG A 90 3.77 15.32 6.12
CA ARG A 90 4.72 15.69 5.08
C ARG A 90 4.94 17.19 5.12
N GLN A 91 6.20 17.61 5.04
CA GLN A 91 6.61 18.99 4.90
C GLN A 91 7.23 19.20 3.52
N MET A 92 6.75 20.20 2.80
CA MET A 92 7.23 20.66 1.51
C MET A 92 8.25 21.77 1.74
N LEU A 93 9.52 21.48 1.45
CA LEU A 93 10.60 22.44 1.57
C LEU A 93 10.76 23.25 0.28
N ASP A 94 11.10 24.53 0.41
CA ASP A 94 11.40 25.43 -0.72
C ASP A 94 12.51 24.91 -1.65
N THR A 95 13.33 23.98 -1.18
CA THR A 95 14.35 23.28 -1.97
C THR A 95 13.78 22.29 -2.99
N GLY A 96 12.46 22.08 -3.01
CA GLY A 96 11.78 21.09 -3.84
C GLY A 96 11.77 19.67 -3.25
N TRP A 97 12.07 19.56 -1.95
CA TRP A 97 12.06 18.30 -1.21
C TRP A 97 10.84 18.21 -0.30
N ASN A 98 10.11 17.11 -0.37
CA ASN A 98 9.02 16.78 0.51
C ASN A 98 9.48 15.71 1.50
N ILE A 99 9.65 16.08 2.77
CA ILE A 99 10.13 15.17 3.82
C ILE A 99 8.96 14.84 4.75
N GLY A 100 8.80 13.58 5.10
CA GLY A 100 7.67 13.14 5.89
C GLY A 100 7.94 11.89 6.69
N GLY A 101 6.98 11.61 7.57
CA GLY A 101 6.92 10.37 8.33
C GLY A 101 5.50 9.85 8.34
N TYR A 102 5.35 8.54 8.35
CA TYR A 102 4.05 7.90 8.38
C TYR A 102 4.06 6.65 9.23
N GLY A 103 2.90 6.29 9.75
CA GLY A 103 2.66 5.04 10.45
C GLY A 103 1.44 4.35 9.89
N TYR A 104 1.52 3.04 9.72
CA TYR A 104 0.39 2.20 9.33
C TYR A 104 0.14 1.14 10.39
N PHE A 105 -1.14 0.86 10.62
CA PHE A 105 -1.62 -0.29 11.34
C PHE A 105 -2.26 -1.24 10.34
N ASP A 106 -1.63 -2.40 10.17
CA ASP A 106 -2.05 -3.42 9.24
C ASP A 106 -2.81 -4.50 10.01
N ARG A 107 -4.02 -4.82 9.54
CA ARG A 107 -4.81 -5.94 10.07
C ARG A 107 -5.10 -6.93 8.96
N ARG A 108 -4.47 -8.09 9.06
CA ARG A 108 -4.65 -9.19 8.11
C ARG A 108 -5.53 -10.28 8.71
N HIS A 109 -6.56 -10.67 7.98
CA HIS A 109 -7.35 -11.85 8.28
C HIS A 109 -6.95 -12.99 7.34
N SER A 110 -6.43 -14.09 7.89
CA SER A 110 -6.12 -15.26 7.08
C SER A 110 -7.39 -16.12 6.85
N PRO A 111 -7.46 -16.89 5.75
CA PRO A 111 -8.55 -17.85 5.51
C PRO A 111 -8.71 -18.92 6.60
N TYR A 112 -7.71 -19.06 7.49
CA TYR A 112 -7.68 -20.03 8.59
C TYR A 112 -8.06 -19.41 9.95
N GLY A 113 -8.62 -18.18 9.98
CA GLY A 113 -9.12 -17.53 11.19
C GLY A 113 -8.08 -16.80 12.04
N ASN A 114 -6.81 -16.77 11.61
CA ASN A 114 -5.75 -16.08 12.33
C ASN A 114 -5.74 -14.57 12.02
N LYS A 115 -5.62 -13.77 13.08
CA LYS A 115 -5.53 -12.30 13.01
C LYS A 115 -4.09 -11.89 13.27
N PHE A 116 -3.43 -11.35 12.26
CA PHE A 116 -2.09 -10.78 12.41
C PHE A 116 -2.23 -9.27 12.40
N ASN A 117 -1.66 -8.61 13.43
CA ASN A 117 -1.54 -7.16 13.45
C ASN A 117 -0.06 -6.81 13.30
N GLN A 118 0.21 -5.79 12.51
CA GLN A 118 1.54 -5.25 12.33
C GLN A 118 1.45 -3.73 12.39
N VAL A 119 2.48 -3.12 12.95
CA VAL A 119 2.67 -1.67 12.84
C VAL A 119 3.86 -1.42 11.94
N THR A 120 3.66 -0.55 10.99
CA THR A 120 4.70 -0.04 10.10
C THR A 120 4.97 1.40 10.49
N ILE A 121 6.24 1.77 10.60
CA ILE A 121 6.66 3.17 10.76
C ILE A 121 7.64 3.45 9.63
N GLY A 122 7.42 4.54 8.91
CA GLY A 122 8.25 4.93 7.79
C GLY A 122 8.60 6.40 7.80
N VAL A 123 9.70 6.71 7.13
CA VAL A 123 10.12 8.06 6.78
C VAL A 123 10.31 8.15 5.27
N GLU A 124 9.97 9.30 4.72
CA GLU A 124 10.07 9.59 3.29
C GLU A 124 10.77 10.92 3.04
N ALA A 125 11.52 10.97 1.95
CA ALA A 125 12.10 12.17 1.38
C ALA A 125 11.93 12.07 -0.14
N LEU A 126 11.02 12.86 -0.68
CA LEU A 126 10.61 12.86 -2.08
C LEU A 126 11.06 14.16 -2.73
N SER A 127 11.55 14.10 -3.95
CA SER A 127 11.91 15.25 -4.78
C SER A 127 11.36 15.02 -6.18
N MET A 128 11.55 15.98 -7.08
CA MET A 128 11.11 15.84 -8.46
C MET A 128 11.82 14.69 -9.20
N ASP A 129 13.10 14.45 -8.85
CA ASP A 129 13.94 13.46 -9.53
C ASP A 129 14.19 12.19 -8.70
N TRP A 130 13.99 12.24 -7.38
CA TRP A 130 14.42 11.20 -6.45
C TRP A 130 13.40 10.95 -5.35
N ASP A 131 13.11 9.67 -5.11
CA ASP A 131 12.25 9.21 -4.02
C ASP A 131 13.01 8.28 -3.09
N PHE A 132 13.15 8.69 -1.83
CA PHE A 132 13.72 7.88 -0.76
C PHE A 132 12.66 7.54 0.28
N ARG A 133 12.53 6.26 0.60
CA ARG A 133 11.63 5.79 1.66
C ARG A 133 12.31 4.71 2.47
N ALA A 134 12.19 4.79 3.79
CA ALA A 134 12.64 3.76 4.71
C ALA A 134 11.48 3.33 5.59
N ASN A 135 11.26 2.02 5.71
CA ASN A 135 10.15 1.44 6.47
C ASN A 135 10.70 0.45 7.49
N GLY A 136 10.23 0.56 8.74
CA GLY A 136 10.40 -0.42 9.80
C GLY A 136 9.09 -1.13 10.07
N TYR A 137 9.12 -2.45 10.12
CA TYR A 137 7.95 -3.30 10.35
C TYR A 137 8.08 -3.98 11.70
N VAL A 138 7.11 -3.76 12.58
CA VAL A 138 7.05 -4.35 13.92
C VAL A 138 5.78 -5.20 14.01
N PRO A 139 5.91 -6.54 14.09
CA PRO A 139 4.75 -7.39 14.33
C PRO A 139 4.21 -7.15 15.75
N ILE A 140 2.90 -6.94 15.88
CA ILE A 140 2.23 -6.76 17.18
C ILE A 140 1.28 -7.93 17.40
N GLY A 141 1.70 -8.86 18.26
CA GLY A 141 0.90 -10.00 18.67
C GLY A 141 1.74 -11.05 19.40
N THR A 142 1.09 -11.83 20.25
CA THR A 142 1.69 -13.01 20.87
C THR A 142 1.85 -14.10 19.82
N THR A 143 3.08 -14.46 19.48
CA THR A 143 3.35 -15.81 18.94
C THR A 143 3.14 -16.80 20.07
N SER A 144 1.91 -17.28 20.23
CA SER A 144 1.59 -18.35 21.19
C SER A 144 0.72 -19.37 20.49
N TYR A 145 1.35 -20.35 19.86
CA TYR A 145 0.81 -21.69 19.89
C TYR A 145 1.47 -22.37 21.09
N MET A 146 0.83 -22.33 22.26
CA MET A 146 1.02 -23.42 23.21
C MET A 146 0.15 -24.55 22.66
N GLU A 147 0.73 -25.36 21.78
CA GLU A 147 0.15 -26.66 21.50
C GLU A 147 0.46 -27.51 22.74
N ASP A 148 -0.59 -27.80 23.51
CA ASP A 148 -0.52 -28.59 24.73
C ASP A 148 -0.37 -30.09 24.39
N SER A 149 0.61 -30.42 23.54
CA SER A 149 0.95 -31.80 23.22
C SER A 149 2.33 -32.14 23.80
N LEU A 150 2.30 -33.03 24.78
CA LEU A 150 3.45 -33.68 25.37
C LEU A 150 4.24 -34.42 24.27
N SER A 151 5.17 -33.75 23.60
CA SER A 151 6.15 -34.40 22.75
C SER A 151 7.50 -34.40 23.46
N THR A 152 7.80 -35.50 24.16
CA THR A 152 9.15 -35.80 24.62
C THR A 152 10.08 -35.82 23.42
N VAL A 153 11.01 -34.87 23.36
CA VAL A 153 12.11 -34.89 22.40
C VAL A 153 13.17 -35.83 22.96
N ASP A 154 13.30 -37.02 22.36
CA ASP A 154 14.43 -37.90 22.62
C ASP A 154 15.52 -37.70 21.55
N PHE A 155 16.77 -37.54 21.98
CA PHE A 155 17.91 -37.31 21.10
C PHE A 155 18.67 -38.62 20.90
N SER A 156 18.41 -39.31 19.79
CA SER A 156 19.27 -40.40 19.32
C SER A 156 20.20 -39.93 18.20
N GLY A 157 21.32 -39.30 18.58
CA GLY A 157 22.44 -39.03 17.69
C GLY A 157 22.17 -38.01 16.58
N ALA A 158 22.28 -38.42 15.31
CA ALA A 158 22.40 -37.51 14.16
C ALA A 158 21.18 -37.49 13.21
N SER A 159 19.99 -37.91 13.65
CA SER A 159 18.76 -37.79 12.87
C SER A 159 17.61 -37.31 13.73
N ILE A 160 16.94 -36.24 13.29
CA ILE A 160 15.63 -35.84 13.82
C ILE A 160 14.59 -36.60 13.01
N MET A 161 13.84 -37.51 13.65
CA MET A 161 12.64 -38.12 13.06
C MET A 161 11.41 -37.56 13.75
N TYR A 162 10.41 -37.22 12.95
CA TYR A 162 9.07 -36.89 13.40
C TYR A 162 8.18 -38.11 13.17
N THR A 163 7.63 -38.69 14.23
CA THR A 163 6.56 -39.71 14.15
C THR A 163 5.33 -39.16 14.84
N GLN A 164 4.23 -39.12 14.07
CA GLN A 164 2.88 -38.82 14.54
C GLN A 164 2.25 -40.06 15.18
#